data_AF-A0A8I5NBT4-F1
#
_entry.id   AF-A0A8I5NBT4-F1
#
_cell.length_a   1.000
_cell.length_b   1.000
_cell.length_c   1.000
_cell.angle_alpha   90.00
_cell.angle_beta   90.00
_cell.angle_gamma   90.00
#
_symmetry.space_group_name_H-M   'P 1'
#
loop_
_entity.id
_entity.type
_entity.pdbx_description
1 polymer ?
#
loop_
_entity_poly.entity_id
_entity_poly.type
_entity_poly.pdbx_seq_one_letter_code
_entity_poly.pdbx_strand_id
1 'polypeptide(L)'
;MSMNNSKQPVSPAAGLLSNTTCQTENRLSVFFSVIFMTVGILSNSLAIAILMKAYQRFRQKSKASFLLLASGLVITDFFGHLINGAIAVFVYASDKDWIRFDQSNVLCSIFGICMVFSGLCPLLLGSVMAIERCIGVTKPIFHSTKITSKHVKMMLSGVCLFAVFIALLPILGHRDYKIQASRTWCFYNTEDIKDWEDRFYLLLFSFLGLLALGVSLLCNAITGITLLRVKFKSQQHRQGRSHHLEMVIQLLAIMCVSCICWSPFLVTMANIGINGNHSLETCETTLFALRMATWNQILDPWVYILLRKAVLKNLYKFASRCCGVHVISLHIWELSSIKNSLKVAAISESPVAEKSAST
;
A
#
# COMPACT_ATOMS: atom_id res chain seq x y z
N MET A 1 58.02 6.70 -56.48
CA MET A 1 57.71 5.95 -55.24
C MET A 1 56.35 6.40 -54.76
N SER A 2 55.34 5.56 -54.95
CA SER A 2 53.96 5.77 -54.50
C SER A 2 53.79 5.04 -53.17
N MET A 3 53.35 5.72 -52.12
CA MET A 3 52.98 5.08 -50.85
C MET A 3 51.48 5.25 -50.65
N ASN A 4 50.83 4.10 -50.69
CA ASN A 4 49.40 3.85 -50.62
C ASN A 4 49.01 3.74 -49.13
N ASN A 5 48.14 4.61 -48.62
CA ASN A 5 47.53 4.44 -47.30
C ASN A 5 46.02 4.30 -47.46
N SER A 6 45.57 3.05 -47.48
CA SER A 6 44.18 2.62 -47.44
C SER A 6 43.51 3.07 -46.13
N LYS A 7 42.57 4.02 -46.22
CA LYS A 7 41.60 4.31 -45.17
C LYS A 7 40.48 3.26 -45.21
N GLN A 8 40.39 2.43 -44.17
CA GLN A 8 39.18 1.66 -43.88
C GLN A 8 38.05 2.62 -43.43
N PRO A 9 36.80 2.45 -43.89
CA PRO A 9 35.67 3.18 -43.36
C PRO A 9 35.26 2.56 -42.01
N VAL A 10 35.35 3.35 -40.94
CA VAL A 10 34.77 3.02 -39.64
C VAL A 10 33.24 3.03 -39.78
N SER A 11 32.61 1.91 -39.45
CA SER A 11 31.16 1.72 -39.49
C SER A 11 30.40 2.76 -38.65
N PRO A 12 29.25 3.31 -39.10
CA PRO A 12 28.49 4.33 -38.36
C PRO A 12 27.69 3.78 -37.16
N ALA A 13 27.80 2.49 -36.84
CA ALA A 13 26.91 1.82 -35.87
C ALA A 13 27.23 2.12 -34.39
N ALA A 14 28.36 2.78 -34.08
CA ALA A 14 28.75 3.08 -32.70
C ALA A 14 28.24 4.45 -32.19
N GLY A 15 27.67 5.29 -33.07
CA GLY A 15 27.27 6.67 -32.73
C GLY A 15 25.85 6.84 -32.17
N LEU A 16 25.02 5.80 -32.18
CA LEU A 16 23.59 5.90 -31.86
C LEU A 16 23.18 5.16 -30.57
N LEU A 17 24.11 4.91 -29.65
CA LEU A 17 23.84 4.28 -28.34
C LEU A 17 24.08 5.23 -27.16
N SER A 18 24.48 6.48 -27.40
CA SER A 18 24.94 7.39 -26.34
C SER A 18 23.94 8.45 -25.88
N ASN A 19 22.67 8.42 -26.27
CA ASN A 19 21.74 9.52 -25.94
C ASN A 19 20.48 9.16 -25.13
N THR A 20 20.38 7.94 -24.59
CA THR A 20 19.16 7.51 -23.87
C THR A 20 19.45 6.81 -22.54
N THR A 21 20.51 7.21 -21.83
CA THR A 21 20.72 6.75 -20.44
C THR A 21 20.53 7.93 -19.52
N CYS A 22 19.64 7.82 -18.52
CA CYS A 22 19.42 8.84 -17.50
C CYS A 22 20.67 8.92 -16.61
N GLN A 23 21.68 9.67 -17.05
CA GLN A 23 23.00 9.72 -16.41
C GLN A 23 23.06 10.63 -15.16
N THR A 24 21.96 11.25 -14.78
CA THR A 24 21.98 12.36 -13.81
C THR A 24 21.34 11.96 -12.48
N GLU A 25 22.00 11.10 -11.69
CA GLU A 25 21.92 10.97 -10.20
C GLU A 25 22.41 9.59 -9.68
N ASN A 26 23.60 9.14 -10.09
CA ASN A 26 24.05 7.77 -9.75
C ASN A 26 24.31 7.52 -8.25
N ARG A 27 24.57 8.54 -7.41
CA ARG A 27 24.80 8.34 -5.97
C ARG A 27 23.52 8.49 -5.16
N LEU A 28 22.77 9.59 -5.34
CA LEU A 28 21.55 9.87 -4.56
C LEU A 28 20.47 8.80 -4.79
N SER A 29 20.27 8.36 -6.03
CA SER A 29 19.27 7.34 -6.38
C SER A 29 19.52 5.99 -5.67
N VAL A 30 20.79 5.59 -5.52
CA VAL A 30 21.19 4.37 -4.81
C VAL A 30 20.86 4.47 -3.32
N PHE A 31 21.22 5.60 -2.68
CA PHE A 31 20.92 5.82 -1.27
C PHE A 31 19.42 5.75 -1.00
N PHE A 32 18.58 6.41 -1.80
CA PHE A 32 17.13 6.33 -1.64
C PHE A 32 16.60 4.90 -1.83
N SER A 33 17.08 4.17 -2.83
CA SER A 33 16.67 2.78 -3.07
C SER A 33 17.02 1.85 -1.89
N VAL A 34 18.23 1.97 -1.34
CA VAL A 34 18.67 1.17 -0.18
C VAL A 34 17.89 1.53 1.08
N ILE A 35 17.65 2.82 1.32
CA ILE A 35 16.86 3.30 2.46
C ILE A 35 15.42 2.80 2.36
N PHE A 36 14.76 2.95 1.22
CA PHE A 36 13.36 2.52 1.07
C PHE A 36 13.20 1.01 1.18
N MET A 37 14.15 0.23 0.64
CA MET A 37 14.16 -1.21 0.82
C MET A 37 14.31 -1.59 2.31
N THR A 38 15.33 -1.04 3.00
CA THR A 38 15.59 -1.39 4.41
C THR A 38 14.44 -0.97 5.31
N VAL A 39 13.92 0.25 5.13
CA VAL A 39 12.73 0.73 5.86
C VAL A 39 11.53 -0.15 5.56
N GLY A 40 11.29 -0.51 4.30
CA GLY A 40 10.18 -1.39 3.91
C GLY A 40 10.25 -2.78 4.54
N ILE A 41 11.44 -3.41 4.56
CA ILE A 41 11.66 -4.72 5.19
C ILE A 41 11.41 -4.62 6.71
N LEU A 42 12.01 -3.63 7.39
CA LEU A 42 11.86 -3.45 8.84
C LEU A 42 10.41 -3.13 9.22
N SER A 43 9.77 -2.24 8.47
CA SER A 43 8.37 -1.84 8.62
C SER A 43 7.44 -3.05 8.55
N ASN A 44 7.52 -3.80 7.45
CA ASN A 44 6.64 -4.96 7.23
C ASN A 44 6.94 -6.11 8.21
N SER A 45 8.21 -6.32 8.59
CA SER A 45 8.57 -7.31 9.62
C SER A 45 7.93 -7.00 10.98
N LEU A 46 7.97 -5.73 11.39
CA LEU A 46 7.35 -5.27 12.62
C LEU A 46 5.82 -5.39 12.56
N ALA A 47 5.22 -5.04 11.41
CA ALA A 47 3.79 -5.20 11.19
C ALA A 47 3.34 -6.67 11.25
N ILE A 48 4.10 -7.61 10.68
CA ILE A 48 3.85 -9.06 10.80
C ILE A 48 3.88 -9.47 12.28
N ALA A 49 4.89 -9.07 13.05
CA ALA A 49 4.99 -9.41 14.46
C ALA A 49 3.79 -8.89 15.29
N ILE A 50 3.34 -7.66 15.01
CA ILE A 50 2.16 -7.06 15.65
C ILE A 50 0.88 -7.82 15.26
N LEU A 51 0.69 -8.10 13.96
CA LEU A 51 -0.48 -8.80 13.45
C LEU A 51 -0.56 -10.23 13.96
N MET A 52 0.56 -10.95 14.05
CA MET A 52 0.63 -12.30 14.61
C MET A 52 0.22 -12.33 16.08
N LYS A 53 0.74 -11.42 16.90
CA LYS A 53 0.31 -11.28 18.31
C LYS A 53 -1.16 -10.90 18.43
N ALA A 54 -1.65 -10.01 17.55
CA ALA A 54 -3.05 -9.61 17.53
C ALA A 54 -3.98 -10.76 17.12
N TYR A 55 -3.57 -11.57 16.13
CA TYR A 55 -4.31 -12.74 15.66
C TYR A 55 -4.46 -13.79 16.75
N GLN A 56 -3.39 -14.07 17.50
CA GLN A 56 -3.42 -14.98 18.65
C GLN A 56 -4.36 -14.48 19.76
N ARG A 57 -4.36 -13.16 20.02
CA ARG A 57 -5.16 -12.54 21.10
C ARG A 57 -6.64 -12.37 20.76
N PHE A 58 -6.99 -12.09 19.49
CA PHE A 58 -8.34 -11.71 19.07
C PHE A 58 -9.02 -12.76 18.20
N ARG A 59 -8.93 -14.04 18.59
CA ARG A 59 -9.56 -15.19 17.89
C ARG A 59 -11.10 -15.11 17.73
N GLN A 60 -11.74 -14.05 18.21
CA GLN A 60 -13.16 -13.77 17.95
C GLN A 60 -13.42 -13.59 16.44
N LYS A 61 -14.37 -14.35 15.91
CA LYS A 61 -14.56 -14.61 14.47
C LYS A 61 -14.65 -13.35 13.58
N SER A 62 -15.20 -12.23 14.05
CA SER A 62 -15.40 -11.02 13.23
C SER A 62 -14.11 -10.24 12.91
N LYS A 63 -13.11 -10.26 13.79
CA LYS A 63 -11.82 -9.57 13.56
C LYS A 63 -10.78 -10.44 12.86
N ALA A 64 -11.01 -11.76 12.82
CA ALA A 64 -10.09 -12.72 12.22
C ALA A 64 -9.98 -12.56 10.69
N SER A 65 -11.08 -12.25 10.00
CA SER A 65 -11.13 -12.06 8.54
C SER A 65 -10.24 -10.89 8.09
N PHE A 66 -10.45 -9.71 8.65
CA PHE A 66 -9.63 -8.53 8.38
C PHE A 66 -8.14 -8.75 8.71
N LEU A 67 -7.85 -9.39 9.85
CA LEU A 67 -6.47 -9.68 10.25
C LEU A 67 -5.76 -10.63 9.27
N LEU A 68 -6.47 -11.64 8.76
CA LEU A 68 -5.91 -12.58 7.77
C LEU A 68 -5.56 -11.89 6.45
N LEU A 69 -6.45 -11.02 5.93
CA LEU A 69 -6.18 -10.26 4.70
C LEU A 69 -5.03 -9.26 4.90
N ALA A 70 -5.03 -8.54 6.03
CA ALA A 70 -3.95 -7.62 6.37
C ALA A 70 -2.60 -8.36 6.52
N SER A 71 -2.59 -9.54 7.14
CA SER A 71 -1.37 -10.37 7.21
C SER A 71 -0.91 -10.81 5.82
N GLY A 72 -1.82 -11.22 4.93
CA GLY A 72 -1.47 -11.57 3.56
C GLY A 72 -0.85 -10.41 2.77
N LEU A 73 -1.40 -9.19 2.93
CA LEU A 73 -0.85 -7.98 2.31
C LEU A 73 0.57 -7.69 2.81
N VAL A 74 0.77 -7.61 4.14
CA VAL A 74 2.09 -7.29 4.72
C VAL A 74 3.14 -8.37 4.41
N ILE A 75 2.74 -9.64 4.34
CA ILE A 75 3.63 -10.72 3.89
C ILE A 75 4.04 -10.52 2.43
N THR A 76 3.08 -10.15 1.57
CA THR A 76 3.35 -9.87 0.15
C THR A 76 4.30 -8.69 -0.02
N ASP A 77 4.07 -7.60 0.73
CA ASP A 77 4.93 -6.40 0.71
C ASP A 77 6.33 -6.71 1.25
N PHE A 78 6.44 -7.51 2.32
CA PHE A 78 7.72 -7.96 2.86
C PHE A 78 8.55 -8.71 1.81
N PHE A 79 7.95 -9.72 1.16
CA PHE A 79 8.65 -10.47 0.11
C PHE A 79 8.95 -9.60 -1.10
N GLY A 80 8.06 -8.65 -1.44
CA GLY A 80 8.30 -7.68 -2.50
C GLY A 80 9.53 -6.83 -2.23
N HIS A 81 9.64 -6.21 -1.04
CA HIS A 81 10.82 -5.44 -0.68
C HIS A 81 12.08 -6.30 -0.55
N LEU A 82 11.97 -7.52 -0.02
CA LEU A 82 13.11 -8.42 0.14
C LEU A 82 13.68 -8.87 -1.21
N ILE A 83 12.83 -9.37 -2.11
CA ILE A 83 13.26 -9.93 -3.40
C ILE A 83 13.67 -8.80 -4.35
N ASN A 84 12.76 -7.85 -4.62
CA ASN A 84 13.05 -6.74 -5.55
C ASN A 84 14.22 -5.91 -5.04
N GLY A 85 14.29 -5.72 -3.73
CA GLY A 85 15.36 -4.98 -3.10
C GLY A 85 16.72 -5.69 -3.18
N ALA A 86 16.80 -6.99 -2.89
CA ALA A 86 18.04 -7.75 -3.01
C ALA A 86 18.57 -7.74 -4.45
N ILE A 87 17.68 -7.92 -5.44
CA ILE A 87 18.05 -7.85 -6.85
C ILE A 87 18.50 -6.43 -7.21
N ALA A 88 17.78 -5.39 -6.77
CA ALA A 88 18.17 -4.00 -7.02
C ALA A 88 19.56 -3.69 -6.46
N VAL A 89 19.86 -4.08 -5.22
CA VAL A 89 21.19 -3.92 -4.61
C VAL A 89 22.26 -4.65 -5.39
N PHE A 90 21.98 -5.88 -5.85
CA PHE A 90 22.91 -6.64 -6.69
C PHE A 90 23.21 -5.91 -8.02
N VAL A 91 22.18 -5.37 -8.68
CA VAL A 91 22.34 -4.59 -9.91
C VAL A 91 23.17 -3.34 -9.67
N TYR A 92 22.95 -2.64 -8.55
CA TYR A 92 23.76 -1.47 -8.18
C TYR A 92 25.21 -1.83 -7.84
N ALA A 93 25.44 -2.94 -7.14
CA ALA A 93 26.79 -3.44 -6.84
C ALA A 93 27.55 -3.89 -8.09
N SER A 94 26.84 -4.22 -9.16
CA SER A 94 27.38 -4.64 -10.46
C SER A 94 27.43 -3.50 -11.48
N ASP A 95 27.43 -2.23 -11.03
CA ASP A 95 27.48 -1.02 -11.87
C ASP A 95 26.41 -0.97 -12.97
N LYS A 96 25.25 -1.63 -12.77
CA LYS A 96 24.15 -1.74 -13.75
C LYS A 96 24.57 -2.40 -15.07
N ASP A 97 25.62 -3.22 -15.07
CA ASP A 97 26.15 -3.91 -16.25
C ASP A 97 25.42 -5.24 -16.55
N TRP A 98 24.16 -5.13 -16.98
CA TRP A 98 23.28 -6.26 -17.30
C TRP A 98 23.87 -7.26 -18.29
N ILE A 99 24.73 -6.81 -19.21
CA ILE A 99 25.36 -7.67 -20.23
C ILE A 99 26.29 -8.69 -19.58
N ARG A 100 26.92 -8.32 -18.46
CA ARG A 100 27.90 -9.15 -17.77
C ARG A 100 27.27 -10.26 -16.93
N PHE A 101 26.16 -9.96 -16.26
CA PHE A 101 25.56 -10.88 -15.27
C PHE A 101 24.23 -11.52 -15.69
N ASP A 102 23.55 -11.03 -16.72
CA ASP A 102 22.25 -11.56 -17.17
C ASP A 102 22.20 -11.79 -18.69
N GLN A 103 23.13 -12.60 -19.20
CA GLN A 103 23.21 -12.94 -20.63
C GLN A 103 21.95 -13.66 -21.14
N SER A 104 21.26 -14.41 -20.27
CA SER A 104 20.07 -15.20 -20.61
C SER A 104 18.75 -14.50 -20.30
N ASN A 105 18.77 -13.23 -19.87
CA ASN A 105 17.58 -12.44 -19.48
C ASN A 105 16.69 -13.09 -18.40
N VAL A 106 17.27 -13.99 -17.59
CA VAL A 106 16.54 -14.74 -16.57
C VAL A 106 16.37 -13.87 -15.33
N LEU A 107 17.41 -13.12 -14.94
CA LEU A 107 17.35 -12.28 -13.76
C LEU A 107 16.37 -11.12 -13.96
N CYS A 108 16.40 -10.49 -15.14
CA CYS A 108 15.46 -9.43 -15.50
C CYS A 108 14.01 -9.94 -15.56
N SER A 109 13.79 -11.16 -16.07
CA SER A 109 12.47 -11.79 -16.06
C SER A 109 11.96 -12.03 -14.64
N ILE A 110 12.77 -12.63 -13.76
CA ILE A 110 12.40 -12.83 -12.35
C ILE A 110 12.09 -11.50 -11.68
N PHE A 111 12.94 -10.48 -11.88
CA PHE A 111 12.74 -9.17 -11.30
C PHE A 111 11.45 -8.52 -11.80
N GLY A 112 11.17 -8.59 -13.11
CA GLY A 112 9.95 -8.07 -13.71
C GLY A 112 8.68 -8.75 -13.18
N ILE A 113 8.67 -10.09 -13.09
CA ILE A 113 7.56 -10.86 -12.50
C ILE A 113 7.32 -10.41 -11.05
N CYS A 114 8.38 -10.31 -10.25
CA CYS A 114 8.28 -9.89 -8.85
C CYS A 114 7.78 -8.45 -8.72
N MET A 115 8.21 -7.53 -9.59
CA MET A 115 7.73 -6.15 -9.60
C MET A 115 6.24 -6.06 -9.94
N VAL A 116 5.78 -6.80 -10.96
CA VAL A 116 4.34 -6.85 -11.32
C VAL A 116 3.51 -7.46 -10.20
N PHE A 117 3.94 -8.60 -9.65
CA PHE A 117 3.23 -9.28 -8.57
C PHE A 117 3.15 -8.41 -7.31
N SER A 118 4.27 -7.84 -6.86
CA SER A 118 4.32 -6.94 -5.70
C SER A 118 3.62 -5.61 -5.95
N GLY A 119 3.38 -5.23 -7.20
CA GLY A 119 2.53 -4.09 -7.53
C GLY A 119 1.03 -4.41 -7.45
N LEU A 120 0.61 -5.45 -8.17
CA LEU A 120 -0.80 -5.76 -8.39
C LEU A 120 -1.45 -6.48 -7.21
N CYS A 121 -0.74 -7.39 -6.55
CA CYS A 121 -1.30 -8.18 -5.45
C CYS A 121 -1.74 -7.29 -4.26
N PRO A 122 -0.92 -6.35 -3.74
CA PRO A 122 -1.34 -5.45 -2.67
C PRO A 122 -2.53 -4.56 -3.05
N LEU A 123 -2.58 -4.04 -4.28
CA LEU A 123 -3.73 -3.27 -4.79
C LEU A 123 -5.04 -4.08 -4.75
N LEU A 124 -5.01 -5.31 -5.26
CA LEU A 124 -6.15 -6.21 -5.24
C LEU A 124 -6.56 -6.58 -3.81
N LEU A 125 -5.60 -6.92 -2.95
CA LEU A 125 -5.87 -7.20 -1.54
C LEU A 125 -6.46 -5.97 -0.81
N GLY A 126 -5.96 -4.78 -1.11
CA GLY A 126 -6.49 -3.50 -0.63
C GLY A 126 -7.96 -3.31 -1.01
N SER A 127 -8.32 -3.60 -2.26
CA SER A 127 -9.71 -3.54 -2.73
C SER A 127 -10.62 -4.55 -2.03
N VAL A 128 -10.16 -5.79 -1.84
CA VAL A 128 -10.91 -6.84 -1.11
C VAL A 128 -11.11 -6.46 0.35
N MET A 129 -10.09 -5.89 0.99
CA MET A 129 -10.20 -5.38 2.35
C MET A 129 -11.21 -4.22 2.46
N ALA A 130 -11.25 -3.31 1.48
CA ALA A 130 -12.23 -2.24 1.44
C ALA A 130 -13.66 -2.77 1.26
N ILE A 131 -13.87 -3.76 0.39
CA ILE A 131 -15.16 -4.43 0.20
C ILE A 131 -15.61 -5.13 1.49
N GLU A 132 -14.70 -5.88 2.14
CA GLU A 132 -14.99 -6.59 3.39
C GLU A 132 -15.47 -5.63 4.47
N ARG A 133 -14.80 -4.49 4.62
CA ARG A 133 -15.19 -3.41 5.54
C ARG A 133 -16.52 -2.77 5.17
N CYS A 134 -16.74 -2.49 3.88
CA CYS A 134 -17.99 -1.92 3.39
C CYS A 134 -19.19 -2.84 3.70
N ILE A 135 -19.05 -4.14 3.46
CA ILE A 135 -20.07 -5.15 3.80
C ILE A 135 -20.26 -5.23 5.32
N GLY A 136 -19.17 -5.23 6.09
CA GLY A 136 -19.23 -5.27 7.55
C GLY A 136 -19.98 -4.09 8.18
N VAL A 137 -19.85 -2.90 7.61
CA VAL A 137 -20.54 -1.68 8.08
C VAL A 137 -21.97 -1.57 7.57
N THR A 138 -22.21 -1.90 6.29
CA THR A 138 -23.55 -1.74 5.68
C THR A 138 -24.50 -2.90 5.98
N LYS A 139 -23.98 -4.13 6.11
CA LYS A 139 -24.76 -5.36 6.33
C LYS A 139 -24.12 -6.25 7.42
N PRO A 140 -24.10 -5.81 8.69
CA PRO A 140 -23.38 -6.49 9.77
C PRO A 140 -23.88 -7.92 10.04
N ILE A 141 -25.19 -8.17 9.92
CA ILE A 141 -25.79 -9.50 10.15
C ILE A 141 -25.36 -10.50 9.06
N PHE A 142 -25.26 -10.04 7.81
CA PHE A 142 -24.78 -10.87 6.69
C PHE A 142 -23.29 -11.18 6.82
N HIS A 143 -22.49 -10.18 7.20
CA HIS A 143 -21.05 -10.35 7.45
C HIS A 143 -20.78 -11.41 8.52
N SER A 144 -21.47 -11.32 9.67
CA SER A 144 -21.27 -12.26 10.79
C SER A 144 -21.73 -13.69 10.51
N THR A 145 -22.68 -13.91 9.59
CA THR A 145 -23.26 -15.23 9.32
C THR A 145 -22.62 -15.93 8.12
N LYS A 146 -22.21 -15.19 7.09
CA LYS A 146 -21.69 -15.77 5.83
C LYS A 146 -20.17 -15.74 5.69
N ILE A 147 -19.47 -14.76 6.27
CA ILE A 147 -18.02 -14.65 6.11
C ILE A 147 -17.31 -15.54 7.12
N THR A 148 -16.80 -16.67 6.64
CA THR A 148 -15.98 -17.59 7.43
C THR A 148 -14.50 -17.48 7.06
N SER A 149 -13.60 -17.89 7.97
CA SER A 149 -12.15 -17.87 7.71
C SER A 149 -11.74 -18.71 6.50
N LYS A 150 -12.53 -19.74 6.13
CA LYS A 150 -12.29 -20.54 4.92
C LYS A 150 -12.49 -19.71 3.65
N HIS A 151 -13.57 -18.94 3.58
CA HIS A 151 -13.84 -18.05 2.44
C HIS A 151 -12.76 -16.99 2.30
N VAL A 152 -12.33 -16.38 3.41
CA VAL A 152 -11.27 -15.36 3.40
C VAL A 152 -9.94 -15.94 2.92
N LYS A 153 -9.55 -17.13 3.38
CA LYS A 153 -8.35 -17.82 2.88
C LYS A 153 -8.43 -18.14 1.38
N MET A 154 -9.60 -18.57 0.92
CA MET A 154 -9.85 -18.84 -0.49
C MET A 154 -9.77 -17.55 -1.33
N MET A 155 -10.33 -16.44 -0.86
CA MET A 155 -10.22 -15.12 -1.50
C MET A 155 -8.76 -14.64 -1.55
N LEU A 156 -8.04 -14.72 -0.43
CA LEU A 156 -6.61 -14.37 -0.36
C LEU A 156 -5.81 -15.19 -1.37
N SER A 157 -5.97 -16.52 -1.35
CA SER A 157 -5.30 -17.41 -2.30
C SER A 157 -5.67 -17.09 -3.75
N GLY A 158 -6.95 -16.85 -4.03
CA GLY A 158 -7.43 -16.52 -5.37
C GLY A 158 -6.84 -15.22 -5.90
N VAL A 159 -6.77 -14.18 -5.07
CA VAL A 159 -6.14 -12.90 -5.43
C VAL A 159 -4.66 -13.07 -5.70
N CYS A 160 -3.93 -13.78 -4.82
CA CYS A 160 -2.50 -14.03 -5.03
C CYS A 160 -2.25 -14.82 -6.31
N LEU A 161 -3.03 -15.89 -6.56
CA LEU A 161 -2.92 -16.71 -7.77
C LEU A 161 -3.25 -15.90 -9.03
N PHE A 162 -4.28 -15.05 -8.98
CA PHE A 162 -4.62 -14.16 -10.09
C PHE A 162 -3.49 -13.16 -10.37
N ALA A 163 -2.90 -12.54 -9.34
CA ALA A 163 -1.77 -11.64 -9.52
C ALA A 163 -0.53 -12.36 -10.09
N VAL A 164 -0.25 -13.58 -9.64
CA VAL A 164 0.83 -14.42 -10.20
C VAL A 164 0.55 -14.76 -11.66
N PHE A 165 -0.69 -15.10 -12.00
CA PHE A 165 -1.08 -15.39 -13.38
C PHE A 165 -0.83 -14.18 -14.30
N ILE A 166 -1.25 -12.97 -13.87
CA ILE A 166 -0.99 -11.75 -14.64
C ILE A 166 0.52 -11.48 -14.78
N ALA A 167 1.29 -11.70 -13.72
CA ALA A 167 2.75 -11.52 -13.75
C ALA A 167 3.49 -12.58 -14.61
N LEU A 168 2.90 -13.74 -14.86
CA LEU A 168 3.48 -14.77 -15.73
C LEU A 168 2.98 -14.67 -17.18
N LEU A 169 1.90 -13.93 -17.42
CA LEU A 169 1.23 -13.84 -18.71
C LEU A 169 2.16 -13.45 -19.87
N PRO A 170 3.11 -12.50 -19.75
CA PRO A 170 4.01 -12.16 -20.86
C PRO A 170 4.90 -13.33 -21.25
N ILE A 171 5.43 -14.06 -20.27
CA ILE A 171 6.33 -15.20 -20.50
C ILE A 171 5.57 -16.34 -21.18
N LEU A 172 4.33 -16.60 -20.76
CA LEU A 172 3.44 -17.54 -21.43
C LEU A 172 3.10 -17.09 -22.86
N GLY A 173 3.03 -15.79 -23.08
CA GLY A 173 2.88 -15.15 -24.39
C GLY A 173 4.18 -15.03 -25.20
N HIS A 174 5.28 -15.68 -24.79
CA HIS A 174 6.59 -15.61 -25.44
C HIS A 174 7.17 -14.19 -25.54
N ARG A 175 6.88 -13.36 -24.53
CA ARG A 175 7.43 -12.02 -24.36
C ARG A 175 8.28 -11.92 -23.12
N ASP A 176 9.39 -11.22 -23.28
CA ASP A 176 10.35 -11.00 -22.22
C ASP A 176 10.10 -9.68 -21.50
N TYR A 177 10.36 -9.67 -20.19
CA TYR A 177 10.54 -8.43 -19.45
C TYR A 177 11.78 -7.69 -19.95
N LYS A 178 11.73 -6.35 -19.94
CA LYS A 178 12.79 -5.47 -20.45
C LYS A 178 13.36 -4.57 -19.36
N ILE A 179 14.67 -4.34 -19.48
CA ILE A 179 15.41 -3.38 -18.67
C ILE A 179 14.95 -1.97 -19.08
N GLN A 180 14.63 -1.15 -18.09
CA GLN A 180 14.12 0.21 -18.29
C GLN A 180 15.26 1.23 -18.46
N ALA A 181 15.00 2.42 -19.00
CA ALA A 181 15.97 3.51 -19.25
C ALA A 181 16.99 3.76 -18.12
N SER A 182 16.58 3.65 -16.86
CA SER A 182 17.47 3.87 -15.70
C SER A 182 18.46 2.73 -15.46
N ARG A 183 18.23 1.57 -16.07
CA ARG A 183 18.94 0.29 -15.90
C ARG A 183 18.95 -0.23 -14.45
N THR A 184 18.00 0.21 -13.62
CA THR A 184 17.93 -0.17 -12.19
C THR A 184 16.81 -1.15 -11.88
N TRP A 185 15.91 -1.40 -12.83
CA TRP A 185 14.74 -2.24 -12.65
C TRP A 185 14.29 -2.83 -13.98
N CYS A 186 13.52 -3.92 -13.89
CA CYS A 186 12.91 -4.59 -15.02
C CYS A 186 11.39 -4.56 -14.91
N PHE A 187 10.72 -4.37 -16.04
CA PHE A 187 9.27 -4.31 -16.14
C PHE A 187 8.83 -4.62 -17.57
N TYR A 188 7.54 -4.45 -17.88
CA TYR A 188 7.05 -4.54 -19.26
C TYR A 188 7.80 -3.59 -20.18
N ASN A 189 7.77 -3.87 -21.47
CA ASN A 189 8.39 -3.00 -22.45
C ASN A 189 7.69 -1.64 -22.50
N THR A 190 8.39 -0.58 -22.07
CA THR A 190 7.90 0.81 -22.07
C THR A 190 8.56 1.66 -23.16
N GLU A 191 9.61 1.13 -23.81
CA GLU A 191 10.40 1.79 -24.84
C GLU A 191 10.07 1.17 -26.21
N ASP A 192 9.95 2.01 -27.25
CA ASP A 192 9.72 1.57 -28.63
C ASP A 192 8.55 0.59 -28.82
N ILE A 193 7.37 0.99 -28.35
CA ILE A 193 6.15 0.15 -28.35
C ILE A 193 5.57 0.01 -29.78
N LYS A 194 6.10 -0.97 -30.51
CA LYS A 194 5.68 -1.30 -31.88
C LYS A 194 4.56 -2.33 -31.92
N ASP A 195 4.56 -3.29 -30.99
CA ASP A 195 3.62 -4.42 -30.99
C ASP A 195 2.38 -4.14 -30.12
N TRP A 196 1.24 -4.73 -30.51
CA TRP A 196 -0.02 -4.60 -29.78
C TRP A 196 0.00 -5.34 -28.42
N GLU A 197 0.79 -6.42 -28.32
CA GLU A 197 0.93 -7.23 -27.11
C GLU A 197 1.61 -6.45 -25.99
N ASP A 198 2.66 -5.69 -26.30
CA ASP A 198 3.36 -4.84 -25.34
C ASP A 198 2.41 -3.78 -24.73
N ARG A 199 1.56 -3.19 -25.58
CA ARG A 199 0.48 -2.29 -25.14
C ARG A 199 -0.52 -3.02 -24.26
N PHE A 200 -0.92 -4.22 -24.65
CA PHE A 200 -1.90 -5.01 -23.91
C PHE A 200 -1.45 -5.28 -22.48
N TYR A 201 -0.20 -5.70 -22.24
CA TYR A 201 0.27 -5.99 -20.88
C TYR A 201 0.36 -4.75 -19.99
N LEU A 202 0.86 -3.63 -20.52
CA LEU A 202 0.90 -2.34 -19.82
C LEU A 202 -0.52 -1.88 -19.45
N LEU A 203 -1.43 -1.88 -20.42
CA LEU A 203 -2.81 -1.45 -20.23
C LEU A 203 -3.57 -2.40 -19.29
N LEU A 204 -3.32 -3.70 -19.36
CA LEU A 204 -3.93 -4.68 -18.46
C LEU A 204 -3.51 -4.43 -17.01
N PHE A 205 -2.21 -4.23 -16.76
CA PHE A 205 -1.70 -3.91 -15.43
C PHE A 205 -2.29 -2.60 -14.90
N SER A 206 -2.25 -1.53 -15.71
CA SER A 206 -2.81 -0.23 -15.32
C SER A 206 -4.30 -0.29 -15.09
N PHE A 207 -5.05 -0.97 -15.96
CA PHE A 207 -6.49 -1.12 -15.84
C PHE A 207 -6.87 -1.86 -14.57
N LEU A 208 -6.25 -3.02 -14.31
CA LEU A 208 -6.53 -3.80 -13.10
C LEU A 208 -6.15 -3.02 -11.83
N GLY A 209 -5.01 -2.31 -11.85
CA GLY A 209 -4.58 -1.48 -10.72
C GLY A 209 -5.53 -0.30 -10.47
N LEU A 210 -5.92 0.44 -11.52
CA LEU A 210 -6.85 1.56 -11.41
C LEU A 210 -8.25 1.09 -11.00
N LEU A 211 -8.71 -0.06 -11.51
CA LEU A 211 -9.97 -0.67 -11.10
C LEU A 211 -9.95 -1.04 -9.62
N ALA A 212 -8.89 -1.70 -9.16
CA ALA A 212 -8.73 -2.07 -7.76
C ALA A 212 -8.71 -0.83 -6.85
N LEU A 213 -7.97 0.21 -7.26
CA LEU A 213 -7.92 1.50 -6.56
C LEU A 213 -9.31 2.16 -6.53
N GLY A 214 -9.99 2.27 -7.67
CA GLY A 214 -11.33 2.87 -7.78
C GLY A 214 -12.37 2.14 -6.94
N VAL A 215 -12.37 0.80 -6.96
CA VAL A 215 -13.25 -0.02 -6.11
C VAL A 215 -12.96 0.21 -4.63
N SER A 216 -11.68 0.28 -4.25
CA SER A 216 -11.27 0.58 -2.87
C SER A 216 -11.77 1.95 -2.43
N LEU A 217 -11.61 2.99 -3.26
CA LEU A 217 -12.08 4.35 -2.98
C LEU A 217 -13.60 4.42 -2.83
N LEU A 218 -14.34 3.80 -3.75
CA LEU A 218 -15.80 3.77 -3.69
C LEU A 218 -16.28 3.08 -2.41
N CYS A 219 -15.71 1.91 -2.07
CA CYS A 219 -16.07 1.17 -0.88
C CYS A 219 -15.73 1.93 0.42
N ASN A 220 -14.54 2.52 0.48
CA ASN A 220 -14.11 3.31 1.63
C ASN A 220 -14.96 4.59 1.79
N ALA A 221 -15.34 5.24 0.68
CA ALA A 221 -16.24 6.40 0.69
C ALA A 221 -17.64 6.04 1.18
N ILE A 222 -18.25 4.95 0.69
CA ILE A 222 -19.55 4.45 1.17
C ILE A 222 -19.48 4.14 2.67
N THR A 223 -18.40 3.48 3.11
CA THR A 223 -18.17 3.16 4.52
C THR A 223 -18.07 4.43 5.37
N GLY A 224 -17.28 5.42 4.92
CA GLY A 224 -17.10 6.71 5.57
C GLY A 224 -18.42 7.49 5.68
N ILE A 225 -19.17 7.61 4.59
CA ILE A 225 -20.47 8.28 4.55
C ILE A 225 -21.47 7.59 5.49
N THR A 226 -21.52 6.26 5.49
CA THR A 226 -22.41 5.49 6.38
C THR A 226 -22.09 5.74 7.84
N LEU A 227 -20.79 5.70 8.21
CA LEU A 227 -20.34 6.00 9.57
C LEU A 227 -20.65 7.45 9.98
N LEU A 228 -20.51 8.41 9.06
CA LEU A 228 -20.87 9.81 9.29
C LEU A 228 -22.38 9.97 9.50
N ARG A 229 -23.22 9.35 8.67
CA ARG A 229 -24.69 9.38 8.82
C ARG A 229 -25.14 8.82 10.16
N VAL A 230 -24.60 7.67 10.57
CA VAL A 230 -24.89 7.07 11.88
C VAL A 230 -24.49 8.01 13.01
N LYS A 231 -23.32 8.66 12.90
CA LYS A 231 -22.87 9.67 13.87
C LYS A 231 -23.84 10.86 13.97
N PHE A 232 -24.27 11.42 12.84
CA PHE A 232 -25.21 12.56 12.84
C PHE A 232 -26.57 12.19 13.42
N LYS A 233 -27.07 10.98 13.13
CA LYS A 233 -28.32 10.47 13.71
C LYS A 233 -28.21 10.15 15.21
N SER A 234 -27.03 9.78 15.69
CA SER A 234 -26.74 9.42 17.09
C SER A 234 -26.36 10.62 18.00
N GLN A 235 -26.54 11.87 17.55
CA GLN A 235 -26.26 13.09 18.34
C GLN A 235 -27.01 13.14 19.70
N GLN A 236 -27.98 12.25 19.94
CA GLN A 236 -28.73 12.15 21.20
C GLN A 236 -28.05 11.33 22.32
N HIS A 237 -27.00 10.53 22.06
CA HIS A 237 -26.33 9.72 23.11
C HIS A 237 -24.81 9.96 23.17
N ARG A 238 -24.34 10.57 24.27
CA ARG A 238 -22.98 11.14 24.45
C ARG A 238 -21.79 10.15 24.55
N GLN A 239 -21.98 8.83 24.59
CA GLN A 239 -20.91 7.90 25.03
C GLN A 239 -20.05 7.25 23.91
N GLY A 240 -20.41 7.34 22.62
CA GLY A 240 -19.76 6.59 21.52
C GLY A 240 -18.84 7.37 20.56
N ARG A 241 -18.66 8.68 20.76
CA ARG A 241 -18.24 9.65 19.72
C ARG A 241 -16.81 9.49 19.17
N SER A 242 -15.89 8.89 19.92
CA SER A 242 -14.46 8.87 19.58
C SER A 242 -14.06 7.73 18.63
N HIS A 243 -14.73 6.56 18.69
CA HIS A 243 -14.34 5.41 17.87
C HIS A 243 -14.79 5.55 16.41
N HIS A 244 -15.97 6.11 16.16
CA HIS A 244 -16.47 6.33 14.79
C HIS A 244 -15.66 7.38 14.02
N LEU A 245 -15.22 8.45 14.68
CA LEU A 245 -14.37 9.48 14.05
C LEU A 245 -13.00 8.93 13.65
N GLU A 246 -12.40 8.13 14.52
CA GLU A 246 -11.12 7.47 14.26
C GLU A 246 -11.20 6.54 13.05
N MET A 247 -12.26 5.73 12.95
CA MET A 247 -12.48 4.86 11.79
C MET A 247 -12.66 5.67 10.49
N VAL A 248 -13.37 6.80 10.52
CA VAL A 248 -13.53 7.68 9.34
C VAL A 248 -12.20 8.33 8.93
N ILE A 249 -11.43 8.84 9.90
CA ILE A 249 -10.10 9.41 9.65
C ILE A 249 -9.16 8.34 9.07
N GLN A 250 -9.23 7.12 9.61
CA GLN A 250 -8.46 5.99 9.11
C GLN A 250 -8.79 5.67 7.66
N LEU A 251 -10.08 5.58 7.32
CA LEU A 251 -10.51 5.32 5.94
C LEU A 251 -10.08 6.44 4.99
N LEU A 252 -10.21 7.70 5.41
CA LEU A 252 -9.75 8.85 4.63
C LEU A 252 -8.24 8.80 4.40
N ALA A 253 -7.45 8.49 5.43
CA ALA A 253 -6.01 8.36 5.32
C ALA A 253 -5.61 7.23 4.36
N ILE A 254 -6.24 6.06 4.44
CA ILE A 254 -6.01 4.94 3.50
C ILE A 254 -6.30 5.39 2.07
N MET A 255 -7.47 6.00 1.85
CA MET A 255 -7.87 6.48 0.53
C MET A 255 -6.86 7.48 -0.04
N CYS A 256 -6.48 8.50 0.74
CA CYS A 256 -5.55 9.54 0.30
C CYS A 256 -4.16 8.97 -0.01
N VAL A 257 -3.60 8.16 0.91
CA VAL A 257 -2.26 7.58 0.74
C VAL A 257 -2.23 6.65 -0.47
N SER A 258 -3.19 5.73 -0.60
CA SER A 258 -3.23 4.82 -1.75
C SER A 258 -3.37 5.56 -3.08
N CYS A 259 -4.20 6.60 -3.16
CA CYS A 259 -4.31 7.44 -4.36
C CYS A 259 -3.01 8.15 -4.72
N ILE A 260 -2.43 8.87 -3.76
CA ILE A 260 -1.25 9.70 -4.01
C ILE A 260 -0.05 8.84 -4.40
N CYS A 261 0.05 7.63 -3.84
CA CYS A 261 1.17 6.73 -4.10
C CYS A 261 1.01 5.91 -5.39
N TRP A 262 -0.16 5.31 -5.65
CA TRP A 262 -0.34 4.40 -6.78
C TRP A 262 -0.79 5.07 -8.08
N SER A 263 -1.62 6.10 -7.99
CA SER A 263 -2.17 6.74 -9.20
C SER A 263 -1.10 7.24 -10.17
N PRO A 264 -0.02 7.92 -9.72
CA PRO A 264 1.02 8.39 -10.65
C PRO A 264 1.60 7.25 -11.49
N PHE A 265 1.94 6.13 -10.84
CA PHE A 265 2.55 4.98 -11.53
C PHE A 265 1.57 4.32 -12.51
N LEU A 266 0.34 4.08 -12.08
CA LEU A 266 -0.67 3.42 -12.92
C LEU A 266 -1.08 4.29 -14.12
N VAL A 267 -1.19 5.61 -13.93
CA VAL A 267 -1.50 6.56 -15.00
C VAL A 267 -0.33 6.69 -15.97
N THR A 268 0.91 6.80 -15.50
CA THR A 268 2.10 6.81 -16.37
C THR A 268 2.15 5.53 -17.23
N MET A 269 1.97 4.35 -16.64
CA MET A 269 1.97 3.09 -17.40
C MET A 269 0.82 3.00 -18.41
N ALA A 270 -0.35 3.56 -18.08
CA ALA A 270 -1.49 3.64 -19.01
C ALA A 270 -1.18 4.60 -20.18
N ASN A 271 -0.63 5.77 -19.87
CA ASN A 271 -0.25 6.78 -20.87
C ASN A 271 0.78 6.23 -21.86
N ILE A 272 1.79 5.52 -21.35
CA ILE A 272 2.81 4.85 -22.16
C ILE A 272 2.13 3.80 -23.08
N GLY A 273 1.24 2.96 -22.53
CA GLY A 273 0.51 1.96 -23.30
C GLY A 273 -0.45 2.52 -24.37
N ILE A 274 -1.09 3.67 -24.12
CA ILE A 274 -2.02 4.33 -25.06
C ILE A 274 -1.24 5.09 -26.15
N ASN A 275 -0.27 5.91 -25.76
CA ASN A 275 0.36 6.89 -26.65
C ASN A 275 1.59 6.34 -27.39
N GLY A 276 2.10 5.17 -27.01
CA GLY A 276 2.92 4.27 -27.82
C GLY A 276 4.24 4.80 -28.41
N ASN A 277 4.64 6.04 -28.09
CA ASN A 277 5.93 6.71 -28.37
C ASN A 277 5.83 8.25 -28.27
N HIS A 278 4.64 8.85 -28.16
CA HIS A 278 4.47 10.32 -28.15
C HIS A 278 4.45 10.98 -26.77
N SER A 279 4.48 10.20 -25.68
CA SER A 279 4.57 10.77 -24.34
C SER A 279 6.02 11.09 -24.02
N LEU A 280 6.30 12.39 -23.90
CA LEU A 280 7.47 12.98 -23.23
C LEU A 280 7.50 12.63 -21.72
N GLU A 281 7.13 11.41 -21.35
CA GLU A 281 7.23 10.92 -19.98
C GLU A 281 8.69 10.61 -19.74
N THR A 282 9.38 11.54 -19.10
CA THR A 282 10.78 11.42 -18.77
C THR A 282 11.00 10.22 -17.85
N CYS A 283 12.10 9.51 -18.05
CA CYS A 283 12.66 8.51 -17.13
C CYS A 283 12.56 8.91 -15.64
N GLU A 284 12.83 10.18 -15.33
CA GLU A 284 12.69 10.76 -13.98
C GLU A 284 11.26 10.69 -13.44
N THR A 285 10.26 11.00 -14.27
CA THR A 285 8.84 10.91 -13.90
C THR A 285 8.45 9.48 -13.57
N THR A 286 8.89 8.53 -14.40
CA THR A 286 8.60 7.10 -14.19
C THR A 286 9.26 6.58 -12.91
N LEU A 287 10.52 6.95 -12.66
CA LEU A 287 11.22 6.61 -11.42
C LEU A 287 10.57 7.24 -10.19
N PHE A 288 10.16 8.51 -10.28
CA PHE A 288 9.44 9.18 -9.20
C PHE A 288 8.12 8.48 -8.92
N ALA A 289 7.34 8.16 -9.95
CA ALA A 289 6.07 7.45 -9.81
C ALA A 289 6.26 6.05 -9.20
N LEU A 290 7.29 5.32 -9.63
CA LEU A 290 7.66 4.03 -9.04
C LEU A 290 8.01 4.18 -7.55
N ARG A 291 8.81 5.18 -7.18
CA ARG A 291 9.14 5.47 -5.78
C ARG A 291 7.87 5.78 -4.99
N MET A 292 6.97 6.61 -5.50
CA MET A 292 5.69 6.92 -4.86
C MET A 292 4.87 5.65 -4.60
N ALA A 293 4.83 4.70 -5.53
CA ALA A 293 4.16 3.42 -5.34
C ALA A 293 4.81 2.60 -4.20
N THR A 294 6.15 2.56 -4.13
CA THR A 294 6.85 1.85 -3.02
C THR A 294 6.57 2.47 -1.64
N TRP A 295 6.32 3.78 -1.55
CA TRP A 295 5.90 4.42 -0.30
C TRP A 295 4.57 3.86 0.23
N ASN A 296 3.65 3.47 -0.66
CA ASN A 296 2.40 2.86 -0.21
C ASN A 296 2.66 1.53 0.50
N GLN A 297 3.49 0.66 -0.06
CA GLN A 297 3.85 -0.64 0.54
C GLN A 297 4.53 -0.49 1.93
N ILE A 298 5.25 0.62 2.15
CA ILE A 298 5.86 0.94 3.44
C ILE A 298 4.79 1.43 4.44
N LEU A 299 3.88 2.30 3.98
CA LEU A 299 2.90 2.99 4.82
C LEU A 299 1.67 2.14 5.13
N ASP A 300 1.24 1.27 4.22
CA ASP A 300 0.03 0.46 4.30
C ASP A 300 -0.17 -0.20 5.67
N PRO A 301 0.77 -1.02 6.19
CA PRO A 301 0.64 -1.62 7.52
C PRO A 301 0.37 -0.59 8.63
N TRP A 302 1.00 0.58 8.55
CA TRP A 302 0.86 1.63 9.56
C TRP A 302 -0.47 2.36 9.45
N VAL A 303 -0.98 2.61 8.25
CA VAL A 303 -2.32 3.17 8.10
C VAL A 303 -3.37 2.19 8.66
N TYR A 304 -3.13 0.88 8.61
CA TYR A 304 -3.99 -0.13 9.25
C TYR A 304 -3.80 -0.28 10.77
N ILE A 305 -2.55 -0.18 11.26
CA ILE A 305 -2.16 -0.46 12.66
C ILE A 305 -2.16 0.78 13.55
N LEU A 306 -1.51 1.87 13.14
CA LEU A 306 -1.31 3.07 13.96
C LEU A 306 -2.61 3.77 14.28
N LEU A 307 -3.53 3.81 13.31
CA LEU A 307 -4.79 4.53 13.44
C LEU A 307 -5.82 3.84 14.33
N ARG A 308 -5.47 2.71 14.99
CA ARG A 308 -6.27 2.13 16.08
C ARG A 308 -5.90 2.79 17.42
N LYS A 309 -6.90 3.30 18.14
CA LYS A 309 -6.82 4.00 19.44
C LYS A 309 -5.95 3.30 20.46
N ALA A 310 -6.03 1.97 20.52
CA ALA A 310 -5.28 1.18 21.47
C ALA A 310 -3.76 1.25 21.19
N VAL A 311 -3.37 1.34 19.92
CA VAL A 311 -1.98 1.44 19.50
C VAL A 311 -1.49 2.88 19.60
N LEU A 312 -2.27 3.86 19.13
CA LEU A 312 -2.00 5.30 19.33
C LEU A 312 -1.87 5.67 20.81
N LYS A 313 -2.73 5.16 21.69
CA LYS A 313 -2.66 5.41 23.15
C LYS A 313 -1.43 4.76 23.78
N ASN A 314 -1.03 3.59 23.30
CA ASN A 314 0.16 2.90 23.81
C ASN A 314 1.46 3.51 23.27
N LEU A 315 1.49 3.91 22.00
CA LEU A 315 2.60 4.65 21.39
C LEU A 315 2.73 6.05 22.00
N TYR A 316 1.63 6.75 22.24
CA TYR A 316 1.65 8.02 22.97
C TYR A 316 2.19 7.83 24.39
N LYS A 317 1.77 6.79 25.11
CA LYS A 317 2.33 6.43 26.43
C LYS A 317 3.81 6.06 26.37
N PHE A 318 4.26 5.43 25.29
CA PHE A 318 5.65 5.05 25.09
C PHE A 318 6.51 6.26 24.72
N ALA A 319 6.07 7.09 23.78
CA ALA A 319 6.69 8.35 23.39
C ALA A 319 6.72 9.35 24.55
N SER A 320 5.66 9.44 25.36
CA SER A 320 5.65 10.29 26.56
C SER A 320 6.63 9.80 27.64
N ARG A 321 6.92 8.49 27.68
CA ARG A 321 7.96 7.90 28.54
C ARG A 321 9.36 8.12 27.98
N CYS A 322 9.55 8.06 26.66
CA CYS A 322 10.84 8.30 26.00
C CYS A 322 11.22 9.78 25.91
N CYS A 323 10.24 10.69 25.84
CA CYS A 323 10.46 12.14 25.74
C CYS A 323 10.28 12.91 27.05
N GLY A 324 10.11 12.22 28.20
CA GLY A 324 10.07 12.86 29.51
C GLY A 324 9.03 13.98 29.66
N VAL A 325 7.93 13.94 28.89
CA VAL A 325 6.87 14.95 29.02
C VAL A 325 6.06 14.59 30.26
N HIS A 326 6.37 15.29 31.35
CA HIS A 326 5.67 15.20 32.62
C HIS A 326 4.16 15.40 32.39
N VAL A 327 3.38 14.54 33.03
CA VAL A 327 1.92 14.45 32.91
C VAL A 327 1.29 15.80 33.22
N ILE A 328 0.83 16.51 32.19
CA ILE A 328 -0.18 17.55 32.36
C ILE A 328 -1.33 17.25 31.38
N SER A 329 -2.52 17.11 31.96
CA SER A 329 -3.83 16.91 31.32
C SER A 329 -4.24 15.48 30.93
N LEU A 330 -4.18 14.56 31.91
CA LEU A 330 -5.11 13.42 31.94
C LEU A 330 -5.97 13.40 33.21
N HIS A 331 -5.51 14.05 34.29
CA HIS A 331 -6.27 14.21 35.52
C HIS A 331 -7.41 15.25 35.43
N ILE A 332 -7.32 16.23 34.51
CA ILE A 332 -8.37 17.25 34.32
C ILE A 332 -9.61 16.67 33.62
N TRP A 333 -9.44 15.64 32.79
CA TRP A 333 -10.57 15.03 32.08
C TRP A 333 -11.36 14.07 32.96
N GLU A 334 -10.69 13.24 33.78
CA GLU A 334 -11.38 12.35 34.73
C GLU A 334 -12.07 13.11 35.89
N LEU A 335 -11.47 14.19 36.42
CA LEU A 335 -12.13 14.96 37.49
C LEU A 335 -13.39 15.69 37.01
N SER A 336 -13.45 16.14 35.75
CA SER A 336 -14.65 16.80 35.21
C SER A 336 -15.84 15.83 35.03
N SER A 337 -15.55 14.55 34.77
CA SER A 337 -16.56 13.49 34.71
C SER A 337 -17.04 13.12 36.10
N ILE A 338 -16.13 12.97 37.07
CA ILE A 338 -16.48 12.59 38.44
C ILE A 338 -17.24 13.71 39.17
N LYS A 339 -16.86 14.98 38.96
CA LYS A 339 -17.54 16.13 39.57
C LYS A 339 -18.95 16.34 39.00
N ASN A 340 -19.17 16.02 37.72
CA ASN A 340 -20.52 16.04 37.11
C ASN A 340 -21.37 14.84 37.54
N SER A 341 -20.78 13.66 37.74
CA SER A 341 -21.49 12.49 38.26
C SER A 341 -21.90 12.68 39.73
N LEU A 342 -21.05 13.28 40.57
CA LEU A 342 -21.37 13.62 41.96
C LEU A 342 -22.43 14.73 42.07
N LYS A 343 -22.42 15.71 41.15
CA LYS A 343 -23.44 16.77 41.12
C LYS A 343 -24.82 16.26 40.65
N VAL A 344 -24.87 15.18 39.86
CA VAL A 344 -26.14 14.54 39.44
C VAL A 344 -26.63 13.55 40.50
N ALA A 345 -25.73 12.86 41.21
CA ALA A 345 -26.11 11.97 42.31
C ALA A 345 -26.61 12.73 43.55
N ALA A 346 -26.01 13.88 43.89
CA ALA A 346 -26.43 14.70 45.02
C ALA A 346 -27.77 15.45 44.83
N ILE A 347 -28.32 15.47 43.60
CA ILE A 347 -29.65 16.06 43.32
C ILE A 347 -30.75 14.99 43.38
N SER A 348 -30.39 13.70 43.41
CA SER A 348 -31.34 12.58 43.49
C SER A 348 -31.66 12.13 44.93
N GLU A 349 -30.97 12.64 45.94
CA GLU A 349 -31.27 12.44 47.37
C GLU A 349 -31.75 13.75 48.01
N SER A 350 -32.94 14.21 47.60
CA SER A 350 -33.80 15.00 48.48
C SER A 350 -35.05 14.17 48.72
N PRO A 351 -35.34 13.77 49.98
CA PRO A 351 -36.55 13.01 50.27
C PRO A 351 -37.76 13.91 50.03
N VAL A 352 -38.62 13.48 49.11
CA VAL A 352 -40.04 13.84 49.14
C VAL A 352 -40.61 13.23 50.42
N ALA A 353 -40.81 14.06 51.45
CA ALA A 353 -41.63 13.71 52.59
C ALA A 353 -43.10 13.93 52.20
N GLU A 354 -43.78 12.84 51.84
CA GLU A 354 -45.21 12.83 51.56
C GLU A 354 -46.00 12.51 52.85
N LYS A 355 -46.85 13.48 53.23
CA LYS A 355 -48.08 13.49 54.06
C LYS A 355 -48.61 12.21 54.73
N SER A 356 -49.12 12.37 55.95
CA SER A 356 -50.51 12.07 56.44
C SER A 356 -50.54 12.11 57.98
N ALA A 357 -51.59 12.45 58.76
CA ALA A 357 -53.03 12.66 58.54
C ALA A 357 -53.60 13.54 59.69
N SER A 358 -54.64 14.35 59.41
CA SER A 358 -56.00 14.30 59.99
C SER A 358 -56.21 14.84 61.41
N THR A 359 -57.01 15.91 61.47
CA THR A 359 -58.02 16.13 62.52
C THR A 359 -59.10 15.05 62.47
#